data_AF-A0A3D2JRZ1-F1
#
_entry.id   AF-A0A3D2JRZ1-F1
#
_cell.length_a   1.000
_cell.length_b   1.000
_cell.length_c   1.000
_cell.angle_alpha   90.00
_cell.angle_beta   90.00
_cell.angle_gamma   90.00
#
_symmetry.space_group_name_H-M   'P 1'
#
loop_
_entity.id
_entity.type
_entity.pdbx_description
1 polymer ?
#
loop_
_entity_poly.entity_id
_entity_poly.type
_entity_poly.pdbx_seq_one_letter_code
_entity_poly.pdbx_strand_id
1 'polypeptide(L)'
;AFGVDIPEGWAQNADGEPITEISRRDEAIGQPPLGGKYDTGAHKGTGIGIMADVLSGMLPGEPLTGMLPDAPKGGRFCHYFQATRVDGFRPAEEFKSDMDEMLRNYLAQEPSPHAEGDVMYPGYPDAKYVEKRQKEGVPLPRHTVDYFKKMAETLNVEWTI
;
A
#
# COMPACT_ATOMS: atom_id res chain seq x y z
N ALA A 1 19.05 3.46 1.99
CA ALA A 1 18.56 2.36 2.85
C ALA A 1 18.68 2.81 4.30
N PHE A 2 17.67 2.54 5.14
CA PHE A 2 17.68 2.91 6.56
C PHE A 2 18.59 2.00 7.42
N GLY A 3 19.26 1.01 6.81
CA GLY A 3 20.21 0.13 7.49
C GLY A 3 19.56 -0.89 8.41
N VAL A 4 18.27 -1.17 8.23
CA VAL A 4 17.49 -2.11 9.02
C VAL A 4 17.07 -3.30 8.18
N ASP A 5 16.99 -4.47 8.81
CA ASP A 5 16.45 -5.68 8.23
C ASP A 5 14.94 -5.55 7.97
N ILE A 6 14.44 -6.35 7.03
CA ILE A 6 13.03 -6.36 6.63
C ILE A 6 12.35 -7.65 7.11
N PRO A 7 11.02 -7.63 7.34
CA PRO A 7 10.27 -8.84 7.67
C PRO A 7 10.33 -9.90 6.56
N GLU A 8 10.14 -11.16 6.95
CA GLU A 8 9.93 -12.25 6.00
C GLU A 8 8.73 -11.96 5.09
N GLY A 9 8.83 -12.35 3.81
CA GLY A 9 7.77 -12.18 2.82
C GLY A 9 7.80 -10.85 2.07
N TRP A 10 8.80 -10.00 2.30
CA TRP A 10 8.96 -8.73 1.56
C TRP A 10 9.91 -8.86 0.36
N ALA A 11 10.88 -9.77 0.44
CA ALA A 11 11.82 -10.05 -0.64
C ALA A 11 12.21 -11.53 -0.66
N GLN A 12 12.57 -12.02 -1.84
CA GLN A 12 13.08 -13.38 -2.04
C GLN A 12 14.21 -13.42 -3.07
N ASN A 13 15.08 -14.43 -2.98
CA ASN A 13 16.12 -14.71 -3.98
C ASN A 13 15.59 -15.55 -5.16
N ALA A 14 16.47 -15.90 -6.10
CA ALA A 14 16.15 -16.68 -7.30
C ALA A 14 15.59 -18.09 -7.00
N ASP A 15 15.93 -18.65 -5.84
CA ASP A 15 15.45 -19.95 -5.38
C ASP A 15 14.12 -19.86 -4.61
N GLY A 16 13.59 -18.64 -4.43
CA GLY A 16 12.36 -18.36 -3.69
C GLY A 16 12.54 -18.34 -2.17
N GLU A 17 13.79 -18.30 -1.68
CA GLU A 17 14.09 -18.19 -0.26
C GLU A 17 13.92 -16.75 0.22
N PRO A 18 13.35 -16.51 1.42
CA PRO A 18 13.20 -15.17 1.94
C PRO A 18 14.53 -14.44 2.17
N ILE A 19 14.54 -13.15 1.84
CA ILE A 19 15.64 -12.24 2.17
C ILE A 19 15.13 -11.24 3.21
N THR A 20 15.70 -11.30 4.41
CA THR A 20 15.38 -10.39 5.53
C THR A 20 16.54 -9.46 5.85
N GLU A 21 17.77 -9.93 5.71
CA GLU A 21 18.98 -9.17 6.03
C GLU A 21 19.29 -8.10 4.98
N ILE A 22 19.48 -6.86 5.42
CA ILE A 22 19.78 -5.73 4.51
C ILE A 22 21.11 -5.88 3.77
N SER A 23 22.06 -6.63 4.36
CA SER A 23 23.36 -6.99 3.77
C SER A 23 23.21 -7.83 2.50
N ARG A 24 22.11 -8.58 2.37
CA ARG A 24 21.81 -9.51 1.28
C ARG A 24 20.83 -8.96 0.25
N ARG A 25 20.52 -7.66 0.31
CA ARG A 25 19.52 -7.02 -0.57
C ARG A 25 19.81 -7.21 -2.07
N ASP A 26 21.07 -7.36 -2.44
CA ASP A 26 21.49 -7.50 -3.84
C ASP A 26 21.14 -8.90 -4.40
N GLU A 27 20.80 -9.86 -3.52
CA GLU A 27 20.27 -11.18 -3.89
C GLU A 27 18.77 -11.16 -4.20
N ALA A 28 18.05 -10.09 -3.81
CA ALA A 28 16.60 -10.03 -3.96
C ALA A 28 16.19 -9.86 -5.43
N ILE A 29 15.34 -10.76 -5.92
CA ILE A 29 14.81 -10.70 -7.29
C ILE A 29 13.41 -10.10 -7.38
N GLY A 30 12.72 -9.96 -6.24
CA GLY A 30 11.37 -9.40 -6.20
C GLY A 30 10.66 -9.65 -4.88
N GLN A 31 9.45 -9.11 -4.80
CA GLN A 31 8.54 -9.30 -3.68
C GLN A 31 7.58 -10.46 -3.99
N PRO A 32 7.42 -11.44 -3.08
CA PRO A 32 6.42 -12.48 -3.26
C PRO A 32 4.99 -11.90 -3.19
N PRO A 33 4.00 -12.55 -3.82
CA PRO A 33 2.61 -12.12 -3.73
C PRO A 33 2.09 -12.10 -2.29
N LEU A 34 1.04 -11.30 -2.03
CA LEU A 34 0.35 -11.32 -0.75
C LEU A 34 -0.06 -12.76 -0.38
N GLY A 35 0.24 -13.18 0.84
CA GLY A 35 0.09 -14.56 1.26
C GLY A 35 1.37 -15.39 1.15
N GLY A 36 2.49 -14.85 0.65
CA GLY A 36 3.82 -15.44 0.76
C GLY A 36 4.01 -16.71 -0.08
N LYS A 37 3.76 -17.87 0.52
CA LYS A 37 3.87 -19.20 -0.11
C LYS A 37 2.51 -19.75 -0.55
N TYR A 38 2.52 -20.82 -1.34
CA TYR A 38 1.28 -21.39 -1.90
C TYR A 38 0.28 -21.83 -0.82
N ASP A 39 0.76 -22.52 0.21
CA ASP A 39 0.00 -23.03 1.36
C ASP A 39 -0.56 -21.92 2.25
N THR A 40 0.15 -20.79 2.35
CA THR A 40 -0.28 -19.59 3.06
C THR A 40 -1.10 -18.61 2.20
N GLY A 41 -1.42 -19.00 0.95
CA GLY A 41 -2.40 -18.31 0.12
C GLY A 41 -1.84 -17.34 -0.93
N ALA A 42 -0.55 -17.45 -1.29
CA ALA A 42 0.06 -16.61 -2.34
C ALA A 42 -0.73 -16.56 -3.65
N HIS A 43 -1.32 -17.69 -4.05
CA HIS A 43 -2.17 -17.78 -5.24
C HIS A 43 -3.39 -16.83 -5.20
N LYS A 44 -3.91 -16.51 -4.01
CA LYS A 44 -4.98 -15.51 -3.83
C LYS A 44 -4.44 -14.09 -4.01
N GLY A 45 -3.27 -13.78 -3.45
CA GLY A 45 -2.59 -12.50 -3.66
C GLY A 45 -2.27 -12.25 -5.12
N THR A 46 -1.77 -13.27 -5.83
CA THR A 46 -1.57 -13.22 -7.28
C THR A 46 -2.88 -12.93 -8.01
N GLY A 47 -3.98 -13.58 -7.64
CA GLY A 47 -5.30 -13.32 -8.22
C GLY A 47 -5.78 -11.88 -8.04
N ILE A 48 -5.53 -11.28 -6.87
CA ILE A 48 -5.83 -9.86 -6.61
C ILE A 48 -4.97 -8.94 -7.49
N GLY A 49 -3.68 -9.24 -7.64
CA GLY A 49 -2.78 -8.51 -8.55
C GLY A 49 -3.25 -8.57 -10.01
N ILE A 50 -3.62 -9.76 -10.49
CA ILE A 50 -4.16 -9.96 -11.84
C ILE A 50 -5.46 -9.17 -12.05
N MET A 51 -6.34 -9.13 -11.05
CA MET A 51 -7.56 -8.32 -11.14
C MET A 51 -7.24 -6.83 -11.34
N ALA A 52 -6.24 -6.30 -10.64
CA ALA A 52 -5.80 -4.92 -10.82
C ALA A 52 -5.25 -4.66 -12.23
N ASP A 53 -4.43 -5.56 -12.77
CA ASP A 53 -3.88 -5.47 -14.14
C ASP A 53 -4.96 -5.57 -15.22
N VAL A 54 -5.94 -6.46 -15.03
CA VAL A 54 -7.05 -6.63 -15.97
C VAL A 54 -7.92 -5.38 -15.99
N LEU A 55 -8.37 -4.91 -14.83
CA LEU A 55 -9.27 -3.75 -14.74
C LEU A 55 -8.57 -2.45 -15.16
N SER A 56 -7.30 -2.30 -14.79
CA SER A 56 -6.56 -1.08 -15.04
C SER A 56 -5.92 -1.06 -16.41
N GLY A 57 -5.24 -2.13 -16.87
CA GLY A 57 -4.47 -2.15 -18.12
C GLY A 57 -5.19 -2.84 -19.28
N MET A 58 -5.59 -4.10 -19.11
CA MET A 58 -6.13 -4.89 -20.23
C MET A 58 -7.48 -4.38 -20.72
N LEU A 59 -8.37 -3.99 -19.80
CA LEU A 59 -9.70 -3.48 -20.11
C LEU A 59 -9.67 -2.23 -21.02
N PRO A 60 -8.84 -1.19 -20.75
CA PRO A 60 -8.68 -0.07 -21.68
C PRO A 60 -7.76 -0.36 -22.88
N GLY A 61 -7.21 -1.58 -23.01
CA GLY A 61 -6.43 -2.01 -24.16
C GLY A 61 -4.92 -1.71 -24.11
N GLU A 62 -4.35 -1.49 -22.92
CA GLU A 62 -2.90 -1.37 -22.75
C GLU A 62 -2.25 -2.76 -22.64
N PRO A 63 -1.15 -3.04 -23.36
CA PRO A 63 -0.45 -4.32 -23.27
C PRO A 63 0.21 -4.50 -21.90
N LEU A 64 0.41 -5.76 -21.52
CA LEU A 64 1.11 -6.12 -20.29
C LEU A 64 2.61 -5.80 -20.41
N THR A 65 3.05 -4.68 -19.85
CA THR A 65 4.47 -4.27 -19.90
C THR A 65 5.23 -4.60 -18.62
N GLY A 66 4.59 -4.52 -17.45
CA GLY A 66 5.26 -4.66 -16.15
C GLY A 66 5.66 -6.07 -15.73
N MET A 67 4.95 -7.10 -16.23
CA MET A 67 5.23 -8.52 -15.88
C MET A 67 6.12 -9.24 -16.88
N LEU A 68 6.41 -8.64 -18.03
CA LEU A 68 7.23 -9.26 -19.07
C LEU A 68 8.69 -8.78 -18.91
N PRO A 69 9.64 -9.67 -18.58
CA PRO A 69 11.04 -9.28 -18.34
C PRO A 69 11.68 -8.51 -19.50
N ASP A 70 11.29 -8.86 -20.72
CA ASP A 70 11.84 -8.32 -21.96
C ASP A 70 10.98 -7.21 -22.58
N ALA A 71 9.84 -6.86 -21.97
CA ALA A 71 9.05 -5.75 -22.47
C ALA A 71 9.77 -4.41 -22.23
N PRO A 72 9.64 -3.44 -23.15
CA PRO A 72 10.13 -2.09 -22.92
C PRO A 72 9.58 -1.57 -21.59
N LYS A 73 10.50 -1.18 -20.68
CA LYS A 73 10.10 -0.52 -19.44
C LYS A 73 9.56 0.86 -19.77
N GLY A 74 8.35 1.15 -19.32
CA GLY A 74 7.60 2.34 -19.70
C GLY A 74 6.29 1.98 -20.42
N GLY A 75 5.31 2.88 -20.39
CA GLY A 75 3.98 2.63 -20.92
C GLY A 75 2.98 3.64 -20.36
N ARG A 76 1.71 3.52 -20.75
CA ARG A 76 0.65 4.32 -20.13
C ARG A 76 0.28 3.70 -18.80
N PHE A 77 0.36 4.47 -17.72
CA PHE A 77 -0.30 4.08 -16.49
C PHE A 77 -1.81 4.20 -16.71
N CYS A 78 -2.49 3.07 -16.60
CA CYS A 78 -3.93 3.01 -16.72
C CYS A 78 -4.54 2.78 -15.33
N HIS A 79 -5.76 3.27 -15.13
CA HIS A 79 -6.42 3.29 -13.84
C HIS A 79 -7.86 2.83 -14.01
N TYR A 80 -8.37 2.16 -12.99
CA TYR A 80 -9.77 1.76 -12.90
C TYR A 80 -10.44 2.46 -11.71
N PHE A 81 -11.62 3.03 -11.95
CA PHE A 81 -12.43 3.66 -10.91
C PHE A 81 -13.83 3.05 -10.94
N GLN A 82 -14.33 2.65 -9.77
CA GLN A 82 -15.70 2.18 -9.58
C GLN A 82 -16.38 2.98 -8.47
N ALA A 83 -17.59 3.45 -8.75
CA ALA A 83 -18.45 4.05 -7.75
C ALA A 83 -19.77 3.26 -7.70
N THR A 84 -20.14 2.83 -6.49
CA THR A 84 -21.40 2.13 -6.25
C THR A 84 -22.33 3.03 -5.47
N ARG A 85 -23.53 3.28 -6.02
CA ARG A 85 -24.55 4.12 -5.40
C ARG A 85 -25.31 3.33 -4.32
N VAL A 86 -25.02 3.61 -3.05
CA VAL A 86 -25.57 2.89 -1.88
C VAL A 86 -27.10 2.98 -1.78
N ASP A 87 -27.67 4.18 -1.99
CA ASP A 87 -29.13 4.43 -1.98
C ASP A 87 -29.87 3.78 -3.15
N GLY A 88 -29.14 3.21 -4.11
CA GLY A 88 -29.70 2.30 -5.11
C GLY A 88 -30.08 0.92 -4.57
N PHE A 89 -29.64 0.54 -3.36
CA PHE A 89 -29.87 -0.77 -2.76
C PHE A 89 -30.71 -0.70 -1.48
N ARG A 90 -30.47 0.30 -0.62
CA ARG A 90 -31.17 0.51 0.65
C ARG A 90 -31.02 1.97 1.12
N PRO A 91 -31.84 2.47 2.06
CA PRO A 91 -31.67 3.83 2.59
C PRO A 91 -30.23 4.07 3.09
N ALA A 92 -29.60 5.15 2.62
CA ALA A 92 -28.18 5.41 2.90
C ALA A 92 -27.89 5.60 4.39
N GLU A 93 -28.81 6.20 5.14
CA GLU A 93 -28.64 6.42 6.57
C GLU A 93 -28.67 5.11 7.36
N GLU A 94 -29.50 4.14 6.97
CA GLU A 94 -29.50 2.82 7.58
C GLU A 94 -28.19 2.07 7.26
N PHE A 95 -27.71 2.14 6.01
CA PHE A 95 -26.41 1.55 5.65
C PHE A 95 -25.27 2.12 6.50
N LYS A 96 -25.22 3.45 6.67
CA LYS A 96 -24.20 4.11 7.50
C LYS A 96 -24.33 3.70 8.97
N SER A 97 -25.54 3.61 9.50
CA SER A 97 -25.78 3.16 10.88
C SER A 97 -25.25 1.74 11.11
N ASP A 98 -25.54 0.81 10.19
CA ASP A 98 -25.06 -0.58 10.28
C ASP A 98 -23.53 -0.65 10.13
N MET A 99 -22.95 0.15 9.24
CA MET A 99 -21.50 0.28 9.09
C MET A 99 -20.85 0.80 10.37
N ASP A 100 -21.41 1.83 10.98
CA ASP A 100 -20.93 2.39 12.25
C ASP A 100 -20.98 1.34 13.38
N GLU A 101 -22.06 0.57 13.47
CA GLU A 101 -22.17 -0.52 14.43
C GLU A 101 -21.11 -1.60 14.18
N MET A 102 -20.93 -2.05 12.94
CA MET A 102 -19.91 -3.04 12.58
C MET A 102 -18.50 -2.54 12.94
N LEU A 103 -18.15 -1.32 12.56
CA LEU A 103 -16.81 -0.75 12.78
C LEU A 103 -16.53 -0.51 14.26
N ARG A 104 -17.53 -0.06 15.05
CA ARG A 104 -17.41 0.02 16.52
C ARG A 104 -17.17 -1.34 17.14
N ASN A 105 -17.87 -2.38 16.68
CA ASN A 105 -17.69 -3.73 17.19
C ASN A 105 -16.32 -4.32 16.84
N TYR A 106 -15.76 -4.03 15.66
CA TYR A 106 -14.39 -4.41 15.31
C TYR A 106 -13.36 -3.80 16.27
N LEU A 107 -13.48 -2.49 16.55
CA LEU A 107 -12.56 -1.80 17.48
C LEU A 107 -12.71 -2.25 18.93
N ALA A 108 -13.88 -2.78 19.30
CA ALA A 108 -14.14 -3.29 20.64
C ALA A 108 -13.66 -4.74 20.85
N GLN A 109 -13.15 -5.42 19.82
CA GLN A 109 -12.63 -6.78 19.97
C GLN A 109 -11.36 -6.79 20.82
N GLU A 110 -11.23 -7.83 21.65
CA GLU A 110 -10.01 -8.05 22.41
C GLU A 110 -8.86 -8.43 21.45
N PRO A 111 -7.71 -7.75 21.51
CA PRO A 111 -6.55 -8.14 20.74
C PRO A 111 -6.03 -9.51 21.21
N SER A 112 -5.34 -10.23 20.32
CA SER A 112 -4.70 -11.50 20.67
C SER A 112 -3.69 -11.29 21.83
N PRO A 113 -3.50 -12.27 22.76
CA PRO A 113 -2.64 -12.12 23.94
C PRO A 113 -1.19 -11.68 23.69
N HIS A 114 -0.71 -11.77 22.44
CA HIS A 114 0.64 -11.39 22.03
C HIS A 114 0.66 -10.39 20.86
N ALA A 115 -0.45 -9.71 20.58
CA ALA A 115 -0.49 -8.69 19.55
C ALA A 115 0.27 -7.43 20.01
N GLU A 116 1.05 -6.82 19.11
CA GLU A 116 1.78 -5.57 19.37
C GLU A 116 0.88 -4.32 19.22
N GLY A 117 -0.42 -4.49 18.99
CA GLY A 117 -1.37 -3.38 18.83
C GLY A 117 -2.84 -3.80 18.88
N ASP A 118 -3.72 -2.81 18.94
CA ASP A 118 -5.16 -3.00 19.01
C ASP A 118 -5.76 -3.49 17.68
N VAL A 119 -6.96 -4.09 17.76
CA VAL A 119 -7.74 -4.43 16.57
C VAL A 119 -8.15 -3.14 15.85
N MET A 120 -7.88 -3.08 14.55
CA MET A 120 -8.15 -1.91 13.71
C MET A 120 -8.77 -2.32 12.36
N TYR A 121 -9.40 -1.36 11.68
CA TYR A 121 -9.89 -1.51 10.32
C TYR A 121 -9.18 -0.54 9.35
N PRO A 122 -9.20 -0.83 8.02
CA PRO A 122 -8.56 0.03 7.03
C PRO A 122 -9.02 1.50 7.11
N GLY A 123 -8.07 2.44 7.15
CA GLY A 123 -8.33 3.87 7.26
C GLY A 123 -8.44 4.42 8.70
N TYR A 124 -8.64 3.57 9.71
CA TYR A 124 -8.66 4.01 11.11
C TYR A 124 -7.33 4.63 11.59
N PRO A 125 -6.15 3.98 11.42
CA PRO A 125 -4.88 4.60 11.79
C PRO A 125 -4.58 5.85 10.96
N ASP A 126 -4.96 5.85 9.68
CA ASP A 126 -4.73 6.98 8.77
C ASP A 126 -5.49 8.24 9.21
N ALA A 127 -6.73 8.10 9.68
CA ALA A 127 -7.50 9.21 10.23
C ALA A 127 -6.80 9.86 11.43
N LYS A 128 -6.19 9.04 12.31
CA LYS A 128 -5.39 9.54 13.44
C LYS A 128 -4.12 10.25 12.97
N TYR A 129 -3.46 9.74 11.93
CA TYR A 129 -2.29 10.41 11.35
C TYR A 129 -2.64 11.74 10.71
N VAL A 130 -3.80 11.85 10.03
CA VAL A 130 -4.29 13.12 9.47
C VAL A 130 -4.52 14.13 10.60
N GLU A 131 -5.27 13.77 11.63
CA GLU A 131 -5.54 14.66 12.76
C GLU A 131 -4.24 15.16 13.41
N LYS A 132 -3.32 14.23 13.69
CA LYS A 132 -2.03 14.55 14.30
C LYS A 132 -1.21 15.49 13.43
N ARG A 133 -1.04 15.16 12.15
CA ARG A 133 -0.16 15.91 11.23
C ARG A 133 -0.76 17.25 10.80
N GLN A 134 -2.08 17.42 10.89
CA GLN A 134 -2.71 18.74 10.73
C GLN A 134 -2.37 19.68 11.89
N LYS A 135 -2.23 19.16 13.12
CA LYS A 135 -1.91 19.96 14.32
C LYS A 135 -0.40 20.16 14.49
N GLU A 136 0.38 19.10 14.29
CA GLU A 136 1.82 19.05 14.61
C GLU A 136 2.72 19.22 13.38
N GLY A 137 2.17 19.18 12.16
CA GLY A 137 2.92 19.15 10.91
C GLY A 137 3.31 17.74 10.46
N VAL A 138 3.76 17.63 9.20
CA VAL A 138 4.22 16.36 8.61
C VAL A 138 5.72 16.18 8.87
N PRO A 139 6.16 15.12 9.56
CA PRO A 139 7.58 14.87 9.76
C PRO A 139 8.24 14.48 8.45
N LEU A 140 9.28 15.21 8.05
CA LEU A 140 10.05 14.96 6.84
C LEU A 140 11.49 14.54 7.19
N PRO A 141 12.04 13.48 6.56
CA PRO A 141 13.46 13.17 6.66
C PRO A 141 14.32 14.35 6.20
N ARG A 142 15.51 14.50 6.81
CA ARG A 142 16.38 15.64 6.52
C ARG A 142 16.73 15.77 5.03
N HIS A 143 17.04 14.64 4.38
CA HIS A 143 17.38 14.63 2.96
C HIS A 143 16.21 15.12 2.07
N THR A 144 14.95 14.92 2.48
CA THR A 144 13.77 15.41 1.78
C THR A 144 13.65 16.93 1.90
N VAL A 145 13.90 17.48 3.11
CA VAL A 145 13.93 18.93 3.34
C VAL A 145 15.03 19.59 2.52
N ASP A 146 16.24 19.03 2.53
CA ASP A 146 17.37 19.55 1.76
C ASP A 146 17.09 19.51 0.24
N TYR A 147 16.43 18.44 -0.23
CA TYR A 147 15.97 18.35 -1.62
C TYR A 147 14.97 19.46 -1.97
N PHE A 148 13.94 19.67 -1.15
CA PHE A 148 12.95 20.71 -1.46
C PHE A 148 13.53 22.13 -1.41
N LYS A 149 14.46 22.41 -0.50
CA LYS A 149 15.21 23.68 -0.49
C LYS A 149 15.94 23.90 -1.81
N LYS A 150 16.67 22.89 -2.29
CA LYS A 150 17.35 22.94 -3.59
C LYS A 150 16.37 23.17 -4.74
N MET A 151 15.19 22.54 -4.70
CA MET A 151 14.16 22.74 -5.74
C MET A 151 13.57 24.15 -5.68
N ALA A 152 13.35 24.72 -4.49
CA ALA A 152 12.87 26.08 -4.35
C ALA A 152 13.84 27.08 -4.97
N GLU A 153 15.15 26.94 -4.70
CA GLU A 153 16.20 27.74 -5.34
C GLU A 153 16.23 27.56 -6.86
N THR A 154 16.19 26.30 -7.34
CA THR A 154 16.26 25.98 -8.78
C THR A 154 15.08 26.57 -9.56
N LEU A 155 13.89 26.52 -8.96
CA LEU A 155 12.66 27.00 -9.58
C LEU A 155 12.37 28.48 -9.27
N ASN A 156 13.24 29.14 -8.50
CA ASN A 156 13.09 30.52 -8.05
C ASN A 156 11.73 30.78 -7.35
N VAL A 157 11.36 29.89 -6.43
CA VAL A 157 10.19 30.02 -5.57
C VAL A 157 10.62 30.15 -4.11
N GLU A 158 9.83 30.87 -3.32
CA GLU A 158 10.11 31.06 -1.90
C GLU A 158 10.04 29.72 -1.14
N TRP A 159 11.03 29.51 -0.26
CA TRP A 159 11.04 28.38 0.66
C TRP A 159 10.24 28.72 1.93
N THR A 160 9.16 27.98 2.19
CA THR A 160 8.16 28.35 3.22
C THR A 160 7.97 27.32 4.34
N ILE A 161 8.78 26.25 4.38
CA ILE A 161 8.73 25.18 5.39
C ILE A 161 9.89 25.32 6.37
#